data_AF-A0A9E3S7P8-F1
#
_entry.id   AF-A0A9E3S7P8-F1
#
_cell.length_a   1.000
_cell.length_b   1.000
_cell.length_c   1.000
_cell.angle_alpha   90.00
_cell.angle_beta   90.00
_cell.angle_gamma   90.00
#
_symmetry.space_group_name_H-M   'P 1'
#
loop_
_entity.id
_entity.type
_entity.pdbx_description
1 polymer ?
#
loop_
_entity_poly.entity_id
_entity_poly.type
_entity_poly.pdbx_seq_one_letter_code
_entity_poly.pdbx_strand_id
1 'polypeptide(L)'
;MQVGCRVTLRSQKMYEFFDRFIGVAIPRIRDFRGLSEKSFDGRGNYSMGIKEQLIFPEINVDKIDKIRGLDITVVTTAKSDEEAFELLKALGMPFRKLD
;
A
#
# COMPACT_ATOMS: atom_id res chain seq x y z
N MET A 1 11.96 16.88 -19.86
CA MET A 1 12.40 15.56 -19.35
C MET A 1 11.36 15.08 -18.35
N GLN A 2 10.68 13.97 -18.61
CA GLN A 2 9.68 13.42 -17.68
C GLN A 2 10.37 12.39 -16.79
N VAL A 3 10.27 12.57 -15.47
CA VAL A 3 11.02 11.77 -14.46
C VAL A 3 10.15 10.67 -13.84
N GLY A 4 8.83 10.83 -13.84
CA GLY A 4 7.91 9.85 -13.28
C GLY A 4 6.46 10.26 -13.40
N CYS A 5 5.57 9.48 -12.78
CA CYS A 5 4.14 9.75 -12.69
C CYS A 5 3.65 9.49 -11.27
N ARG A 6 2.56 10.17 -10.87
CA ARG A 6 1.87 9.92 -9.60
C ARG A 6 0.37 10.02 -9.79
N VAL A 7 -0.38 9.34 -8.93
CA VAL A 7 -1.82 9.50 -8.81
C VAL A 7 -2.16 9.84 -7.37
N THR A 8 -3.17 10.68 -7.17
CA THR A 8 -3.76 10.94 -5.85
C THR A 8 -5.19 10.43 -5.88
N LEU A 9 -5.46 9.41 -5.07
CA LEU A 9 -6.80 8.86 -4.92
C LEU A 9 -7.50 9.56 -3.76
N ARG A 10 -8.77 9.93 -3.94
CA ARG A 10 -9.60 10.57 -2.91
C ARG A 10 -11.00 9.97 -2.91
N SER A 11 -11.68 10.10 -1.78
CA SER A 11 -13.08 9.68 -1.59
C SER A 11 -13.28 8.22 -2.01
N GLN A 12 -14.32 7.92 -2.79
CA GLN A 12 -14.69 6.56 -3.18
C GLN A 12 -13.54 5.79 -3.87
N LYS A 13 -12.83 6.40 -4.83
CA LYS A 13 -11.73 5.73 -5.55
C LYS A 13 -10.58 5.33 -4.63
N MET A 14 -10.36 6.09 -3.56
CA MET A 14 -9.34 5.75 -2.54
C MET A 14 -9.76 4.49 -1.79
N TYR A 15 -10.98 4.44 -1.27
CA TYR A 15 -11.47 3.28 -0.52
C TYR A 15 -11.58 2.03 -1.40
N GLU A 16 -12.03 2.14 -2.65
CA GLU A 16 -12.07 1.03 -3.61
C GLU A 16 -10.68 0.49 -3.97
N PHE A 17 -9.68 1.37 -4.10
CA PHE A 17 -8.30 0.94 -4.29
C PHE A 17 -7.77 0.26 -3.03
N PHE A 18 -8.01 0.85 -1.85
CA PHE A 18 -7.52 0.34 -0.58
C PHE A 18 -8.08 -1.05 -0.26
N ASP A 19 -9.38 -1.26 -0.48
CA ASP A 19 -10.06 -2.55 -0.30
C ASP A 19 -9.48 -3.62 -1.25
N ARG A 20 -9.36 -3.33 -2.55
CA ARG A 20 -8.71 -4.25 -3.51
C ARG A 20 -7.25 -4.49 -3.18
N PHE A 21 -6.55 -3.48 -2.68
CA PHE A 21 -5.15 -3.58 -2.33
C PHE A 21 -4.95 -4.57 -1.18
N ILE A 22 -5.72 -4.44 -0.11
CA ILE A 22 -5.65 -5.33 1.06
C ILE A 22 -6.21 -6.72 0.73
N GLY A 23 -7.39 -6.79 0.11
CA GLY A 23 -8.09 -8.06 -0.11
C GLY A 23 -7.55 -8.90 -1.26
N VAL A 24 -6.90 -8.28 -2.26
CA VAL A 24 -6.50 -8.97 -3.49
C VAL A 24 -5.02 -8.81 -3.80
N ALA A 25 -4.47 -7.60 -3.73
CA ALA A 25 -3.09 -7.36 -4.17
C ALA A 25 -2.05 -7.84 -3.15
N ILE A 26 -2.20 -7.50 -1.87
CA ILE A 26 -1.23 -7.88 -0.82
C ILE A 26 -1.03 -9.40 -0.72
N PRO A 27 -2.09 -10.25 -0.72
CA PRO A 27 -1.92 -11.70 -0.65
C PRO A 27 -1.12 -12.30 -1.82
N ARG A 28 -1.00 -11.58 -2.95
CA ARG A 28 -0.22 -11.99 -4.13
C ARG A 28 1.26 -11.62 -4.03
N ILE A 29 1.66 -10.86 -3.00
CA ILE A 29 3.07 -10.57 -2.75
C ILE A 29 3.77 -11.89 -2.39
N ARG A 30 4.78 -12.25 -3.17
CA ARG A 30 5.60 -13.44 -2.92
C ARG A 30 6.30 -13.34 -1.55
N ASP A 31 6.24 -14.42 -0.78
CA ASP A 31 6.84 -14.52 0.57
C ASP A 31 6.38 -13.41 1.52
N PHE A 32 5.11 -12.99 1.41
CA PHE A 32 4.54 -11.95 2.26
C PHE A 32 4.52 -12.35 3.75
N ARG A 33 5.16 -11.53 4.60
CA ARG A 33 5.26 -11.74 6.06
C ARG A 33 4.60 -10.62 6.86
N GLY A 34 3.61 -9.95 6.28
CA GLY A 34 3.04 -8.74 6.86
C GLY A 34 3.85 -7.48 6.55
N LEU A 35 3.14 -6.35 6.65
CA LEU A 35 3.69 -5.01 6.49
C LEU A 35 4.48 -4.57 7.73
N SER A 36 5.51 -3.75 7.50
CA SER A 36 6.32 -3.19 8.58
C SER A 36 5.53 -2.15 9.36
N GLU A 37 5.55 -2.24 10.69
CA GLU A 37 4.99 -1.23 11.60
C GLU A 37 5.90 0.00 11.73
N LYS A 38 7.12 -0.06 11.18
CA LYS A 38 8.13 1.02 11.30
C LYS A 38 8.11 2.03 10.15
N SER A 39 7.13 1.93 9.26
CA SER A 39 7.09 2.73 8.03
C SER A 39 6.16 3.95 8.12
N PHE A 40 5.86 4.37 9.34
CA PHE A 40 5.21 5.65 9.62
C PHE A 40 6.22 6.80 9.65
N ASP A 41 5.74 8.02 9.41
CA ASP A 41 6.55 9.23 9.29
C ASP A 41 6.65 10.06 10.59
N GLY A 42 6.14 9.55 11.72
CA GLY A 42 6.07 10.28 12.99
C GLY A 42 4.89 11.25 13.08
N ARG A 43 4.06 11.34 12.04
CA ARG A 43 2.90 12.25 11.94
C ARG A 43 1.66 11.52 11.44
N GLY A 44 1.61 10.20 11.59
CA GLY A 44 0.45 9.40 11.26
C GLY A 44 0.25 9.10 9.77
N ASN A 45 1.25 9.35 8.90
CA ASN A 45 1.20 8.88 7.52
C ASN A 45 2.02 7.61 7.37
N TYR A 46 1.51 6.66 6.58
CA TYR A 46 2.16 5.38 6.34
C TYR A 46 2.66 5.30 4.92
N SER A 47 3.93 4.94 4.70
CA SER A 47 4.50 4.76 3.37
C SER A 47 5.05 3.35 3.17
N MET A 48 4.82 2.76 2.01
CA MET A 48 5.35 1.44 1.67
C MET A 48 5.72 1.33 0.20
N GLY A 49 6.79 0.59 -0.07
CA GLY A 49 7.24 0.27 -1.42
C GLY A 49 6.78 -1.12 -1.86
N ILE A 50 6.23 -1.20 -3.05
CA ILE A 50 5.91 -2.44 -3.77
C ILE A 50 6.97 -2.67 -4.83
N LYS A 51 7.57 -3.86 -4.85
CA LYS A 51 8.64 -4.20 -5.79
C LYS A 51 8.13 -4.48 -7.20
N GLU A 52 6.95 -5.09 -7.30
CA GLU A 52 6.42 -5.60 -8.56
C GLU A 52 4.94 -5.23 -8.69
N GLN A 53 4.58 -4.54 -9.77
CA GLN A 53 3.20 -4.18 -10.10
C GLN A 53 2.33 -5.40 -10.47
N LEU A 54 2.94 -6.58 -10.65
CA LEU A 54 2.25 -7.83 -11.00
C LEU A 54 1.29 -8.35 -9.92
N ILE A 55 1.37 -7.80 -8.70
CA ILE A 55 0.45 -8.15 -7.62
C ILE A 55 -0.99 -7.70 -7.90
N PHE A 56 -1.19 -6.74 -8.80
CA PHE A 56 -2.50 -6.25 -9.18
C PHE A 56 -3.11 -7.14 -10.28
N PRO A 57 -4.30 -7.75 -10.06
CA PRO A 57 -4.94 -8.61 -11.06
C PRO A 57 -5.29 -7.89 -12.37
N GLU A 58 -5.38 -6.57 -12.35
CA GLU A 58 -5.66 -5.74 -13.52
C GLU A 58 -4.47 -5.67 -14.48
N ILE A 59 -3.26 -6.03 -14.04
CA ILE A 59 -2.05 -6.02 -14.87
C ILE A 59 -1.96 -7.33 -15.65
N ASN A 60 -1.98 -7.21 -16.98
CA ASN A 60 -1.72 -8.33 -17.87
C ASN A 60 -0.22 -8.50 -18.10
N VAL A 61 0.32 -9.64 -17.67
CA VAL A 61 1.76 -9.97 -17.74
C VAL A 61 2.28 -10.01 -19.17
N ASP A 62 1.47 -10.43 -20.14
CA ASP A 62 1.89 -10.54 -21.55
C ASP A 62 2.00 -9.16 -22.22
N LYS A 63 1.39 -8.13 -21.62
CA LYS A 63 1.35 -6.77 -22.16
C LYS A 63 2.35 -5.82 -21.50
N ILE A 64 3.07 -6.27 -20.46
CA ILE A 64 4.09 -5.43 -19.80
C ILE A 64 5.44 -5.54 -20.50
N ASP A 65 6.12 -4.40 -20.64
CA ASP A 65 7.48 -4.33 -21.15
C ASP A 65 8.51 -4.72 -20.08
N LYS A 66 8.29 -4.26 -18.84
CA LYS A 66 9.20 -4.44 -17.70
C LYS A 66 8.42 -4.49 -16.38
N ILE A 67 8.98 -5.22 -15.42
CA ILE A 67 8.55 -5.16 -14.02
C ILE A 67 9.00 -3.82 -13.43
N ARG A 68 8.08 -3.14 -12.75
CA ARG A 68 8.24 -1.82 -12.14
C ARG A 68 7.69 -1.86 -10.72
N GLY A 69 8.42 -1.23 -9.81
CA GLY A 69 7.93 -0.97 -8.46
C GLY A 69 7.04 0.28 -8.42
N LEU A 70 6.38 0.47 -7.29
CA LEU A 70 5.65 1.69 -6.96
C LEU A 70 5.64 1.93 -5.46
N ASP A 71 5.54 3.19 -5.07
CA ASP A 71 5.38 3.60 -3.67
C ASP A 71 3.92 3.99 -3.42
N ILE A 72 3.40 3.56 -2.27
CA ILE A 72 2.06 3.90 -1.79
C ILE A 72 2.22 4.62 -0.46
N THR A 73 1.65 5.82 -0.37
CA THR A 73 1.55 6.58 0.88
C THR A 73 0.09 6.76 1.25
N VAL A 74 -0.29 6.26 2.42
CA VAL A 74 -1.59 6.50 3.03
C VAL A 74 -1.48 7.72 3.92
N VAL A 75 -2.14 8.80 3.51
CA VAL A 75 -2.19 10.06 4.25
C VAL A 75 -3.42 10.05 5.15
N THR A 76 -3.21 10.25 6.44
CA THR A 76 -4.31 10.26 7.42
C THR A 76 -4.40 11.60 8.15
N THR A 77 -5.43 11.77 8.97
CA THR A 77 -5.58 12.93 9.86
C THR A 77 -5.05 12.68 11.27
N ALA A 78 -4.55 11.47 11.54
CA ALA A 78 -3.98 11.07 12.83
C ALA A 78 -2.82 12.01 13.21
N LYS A 79 -2.62 12.21 14.51
CA LYS A 79 -1.56 13.09 15.03
C LYS A 79 -0.33 12.31 15.47
N SER A 80 -0.47 11.01 15.68
CA SER A 80 0.61 10.11 16.05
C SER A 80 0.59 8.83 15.21
N ASP A 81 1.70 8.11 15.23
CA ASP A 81 1.85 6.86 14.51
C ASP A 81 1.00 5.75 15.14
N GLU A 82 0.78 5.79 16.46
CA GLU A 82 -0.06 4.84 17.17
C GLU A 82 -1.53 4.95 16.74
N GLU A 83 -2.05 6.18 16.62
CA GLU A 83 -3.41 6.44 16.12
C GLU A 83 -3.57 5.95 14.67
N ALA A 84 -2.58 6.23 13.82
CA ALA A 84 -2.60 5.80 12.44
C ALA A 84 -2.48 4.27 12.30
N PHE A 85 -1.66 3.65 13.14
CA PHE A 85 -1.49 2.20 13.17
C PHE A 85 -2.80 1.50 13.53
N GLU A 86 -3.45 1.90 14.62
CA GLU A 86 -4.73 1.31 15.02
C GLU A 86 -5.85 1.59 14.00
N LEU A 87 -5.86 2.76 13.35
CA LEU A 87 -6.76 3.05 12.24
C LEU A 87 -6.57 2.08 11.08
N LEU A 88 -5.33 1.94 10.58
CA LEU A 88 -5.04 1.08 9.43
C LEU A 88 -5.28 -0.40 9.76
N LYS A 89 -4.96 -0.81 10.99
CA LYS A 89 -5.24 -2.16 11.49
C LYS A 89 -6.74 -2.45 11.56
N ALA A 90 -7.55 -1.51 12.06
CA ALA A 90 -9.00 -1.62 12.08
C ALA A 90 -9.61 -1.68 10.66
N LEU A 91 -8.97 -1.03 9.69
CA LEU A 91 -9.32 -1.10 8.27
C LEU A 91 -8.80 -2.36 7.56
N GLY A 92 -8.17 -3.29 8.28
CA GLY A 92 -7.76 -4.61 7.76
C GLY A 92 -6.33 -4.66 7.20
N MET A 93 -5.51 -3.62 7.42
CA MET A 93 -4.14 -3.59 6.92
C MET A 93 -3.29 -4.70 7.58
N PRO A 94 -2.66 -5.59 6.79
CA PRO A 94 -2.02 -6.80 7.32
C PRO A 94 -0.59 -6.51 7.80
N PHE A 95 -0.46 -5.90 8.98
CA PHE A 95 0.82 -5.71 9.65
C PHE A 95 1.43 -7.04 10.11
N ARG A 96 2.76 -7.11 10.17
CA ARG A 96 3.48 -8.28 10.69
C ARG A 96 3.15 -8.46 12.17
N LYS A 97 2.58 -9.61 12.54
CA LYS A 97 2.45 -9.99 13.95
C LYS A 97 3.86 -10.23 14.54
N LEU A 98 4.17 -9.53 15.62
CA LEU A 98 5.26 -9.89 16.52
C LEU A 98 4.77 -11.08 17.36
N ASP A 99 4.85 -12.28 16.79
CA ASP A 99 4.77 -13.52 17.58
C ASP A 99 6.15 -13.87 18.17
#